data_AF-A0A653NYQ7-F1
#
_entry.id   AF-A0A653NYQ7-F1
#
_cell.length_a   1.000
_cell.length_b   1.000
_cell.length_c   1.000
_cell.angle_alpha   90.00
_cell.angle_beta   90.00
_cell.angle_gamma   90.00
#
_symmetry.space_group_name_H-M   'P 1'
#
loop_
_entity.id
_entity.type
_entity.pdbx_description
1 polymer ?
#
loop_
_entity_poly.entity_id
_entity_poly.type
_entity_poly.pdbx_seq_one_letter_code
_entity_poly.pdbx_strand_id
1 'polypeptide(L)'
;MGLSACSAMMTFTLAGGLDRPEVTFDDGRKACVNELTVYEANDAAAPLWSIEAEGRRCVMLRHVVYGQTPLGFSVLTPAASLRPDGVYEAVGGGSTTHPLSKIPWRGYARFHFRDGEWRLVETVADAP
;
A
#
# COMPACT_ATOMS: atom_id res chain seq x y z
N MET A 1 -21.77 22.73 -3.95
CA MET A 1 -21.88 21.44 -4.67
C MET A 1 -20.73 20.56 -4.21
N GLY A 2 -20.95 19.73 -3.19
CA GLY A 2 -19.94 18.79 -2.70
C GLY A 2 -19.92 17.57 -3.61
N LEU A 3 -18.92 17.46 -4.46
CA LEU A 3 -18.66 16.22 -5.20
C LEU A 3 -18.06 15.23 -4.20
N SER A 4 -18.89 14.35 -3.64
CA SER A 4 -18.37 13.11 -3.07
C SER A 4 -17.71 12.35 -4.21
N ALA A 5 -16.39 12.46 -4.34
CA ALA A 5 -15.63 11.63 -5.24
C ALA A 5 -15.67 10.20 -4.67
N CYS A 6 -16.59 9.37 -5.17
CA CYS A 6 -16.62 7.96 -4.85
C CYS A 6 -15.27 7.36 -5.22
N SER A 7 -14.41 7.12 -4.23
CA SER A 7 -13.17 6.38 -4.44
C SER A 7 -13.46 4.91 -4.17
N ALA A 8 -12.94 4.02 -5.01
CA ALA A 8 -13.02 2.60 -4.73
C ALA A 8 -12.08 2.25 -3.56
N MET A 9 -12.47 1.27 -2.74
CA MET A 9 -11.62 0.74 -1.67
C MET A 9 -10.78 -0.42 -2.21
N MET A 10 -9.51 -0.48 -1.83
CA MET A 10 -8.58 -1.54 -2.17
C MET A 10 -8.12 -2.27 -0.91
N THR A 11 -8.15 -3.60 -0.92
CA THR A 11 -7.66 -4.43 0.18
C THR A 11 -6.19 -4.76 -0.02
N PHE A 12 -5.43 -4.81 1.08
CA PHE A 12 -4.03 -5.20 1.10
C PHE A 12 -3.87 -6.44 1.98
N THR A 13 -3.11 -7.40 1.51
CA THR A 13 -2.62 -8.52 2.31
C THR A 13 -1.10 -8.48 2.36
N LEU A 14 -0.51 -8.96 3.44
CA LEU A 14 0.94 -8.92 3.66
C LEU A 14 1.44 -10.31 4.02
N ALA A 15 2.51 -10.74 3.35
CA ALA A 15 3.15 -12.03 3.57
C ALA A 15 4.68 -11.88 3.54
N GLY A 16 5.41 -12.98 3.76
CA GLY A 16 6.87 -13.01 3.76
C GLY A 16 7.50 -12.74 5.13
N GLY A 17 8.82 -12.68 5.17
CA GLY A 17 9.59 -12.41 6.39
C GLY A 17 9.74 -10.92 6.67
N LEU A 18 10.20 -10.56 7.87
CA LEU A 18 10.41 -9.17 8.29
C LEU A 18 11.37 -8.39 7.38
N ASP A 19 12.39 -9.06 6.82
CA ASP A 19 13.38 -8.40 5.95
C ASP A 19 12.85 -8.10 4.54
N ARG A 20 11.83 -8.84 4.10
CA ARG A 20 11.27 -8.74 2.75
C ARG A 20 9.76 -9.05 2.75
N PRO A 21 8.94 -8.22 3.41
CA PRO A 21 7.50 -8.40 3.35
C PRO A 21 6.96 -8.02 1.98
N GLU A 22 5.94 -8.73 1.54
CA GLU A 22 5.30 -8.58 0.23
C GLU A 22 3.84 -8.18 0.41
N VAL A 23 3.50 -6.97 -0.04
CA VAL A 23 2.13 -6.47 -0.11
C VAL A 23 1.48 -7.02 -1.37
N THR A 24 0.34 -7.68 -1.24
CA THR A 24 -0.49 -8.10 -2.37
C THR A 24 -1.77 -7.27 -2.41
N PHE A 25 -2.18 -6.85 -3.61
CA PHE A 25 -3.39 -6.06 -3.82
C PHE A 25 -4.57 -6.97 -4.15
N ASP A 26 -5.71 -6.77 -3.49
CA ASP A 26 -7.02 -7.30 -3.89
C ASP A 26 -6.99 -8.80 -4.26
N ASP A 27 -6.46 -9.59 -3.33
CA ASP A 27 -6.26 -11.05 -3.43
C ASP A 27 -5.47 -11.50 -4.66
N GLY A 28 -4.51 -10.67 -5.10
CA GLY A 28 -3.60 -10.97 -6.20
C GLY A 28 -4.11 -10.53 -7.56
N ARG A 29 -5.15 -9.70 -7.62
CA ARG A 29 -5.55 -9.00 -8.85
C ARG A 29 -4.59 -7.84 -9.13
N LYS A 30 -4.39 -7.51 -10.41
CA LYS A 30 -3.56 -6.36 -10.77
C LYS A 30 -4.33 -5.07 -10.45
N ALA A 31 -3.74 -4.20 -9.64
CA ALA A 31 -4.19 -2.85 -9.40
C ALA A 31 -3.33 -1.86 -10.22
N CYS A 32 -3.95 -0.78 -10.72
CA CYS A 32 -3.20 0.34 -11.28
C CYS A 32 -2.76 1.23 -10.12
N VAL A 33 -1.51 1.08 -9.67
CA VAL A 33 -0.93 1.74 -8.50
C VAL A 33 -0.19 3.01 -8.93
N ASN A 34 -0.47 4.12 -8.25
CA ASN A 34 0.27 5.38 -8.38
C ASN A 34 1.24 5.58 -7.22
N GLU A 35 0.84 5.22 -6.01
CA GLU A 35 1.61 5.48 -4.80
C GLU A 35 1.44 4.33 -3.81
N LEU A 36 2.52 4.06 -3.06
CA LEU A 36 2.49 3.19 -1.90
C LEU A 36 3.45 3.77 -0.86
N THR A 37 2.93 3.97 0.35
CA THR A 37 3.68 4.49 1.48
C THR A 37 3.46 3.62 2.70
N VAL A 38 4.52 3.38 3.45
CA VAL A 38 4.52 2.58 4.68
C VAL A 38 4.97 3.44 5.85
N TYR A 39 4.25 3.36 6.95
CA TYR A 39 4.53 4.05 8.21
C TYR A 39 4.70 3.06 9.35
N GLU A 40 5.39 3.48 10.42
CA GLU A 40 5.23 2.86 11.73
C GLU A 40 3.90 3.37 12.33
N ALA A 41 3.13 2.48 12.95
CA ALA A 41 1.83 2.87 13.50
C ALA A 41 2.00 3.97 14.57
N ASN A 42 1.12 4.97 14.52
CA ASN A 42 1.18 6.21 15.31
C ASN A 42 2.30 7.20 14.93
N ASP A 43 3.05 6.96 13.85
CA ASP A 43 4.00 7.92 13.27
C ASP A 43 3.73 8.16 11.77
N ALA A 44 2.58 8.80 11.49
CA ALA A 44 2.20 9.17 10.13
C ALA A 44 3.01 10.34 9.54
N ALA A 45 3.85 11.00 10.36
CA ALA A 45 4.66 12.14 9.93
C ALA A 45 5.96 11.70 9.24
N ALA A 46 6.48 10.53 9.61
CA ALA A 46 7.73 9.98 9.08
C ALA A 46 7.48 8.65 8.34
N PRO A 47 7.34 8.65 7.00
CA PRO A 47 7.23 7.41 6.26
C PRO A 47 8.51 6.58 6.42
N LEU A 48 8.34 5.28 6.68
CA LEU A 48 9.44 4.31 6.66
C LEU A 48 9.86 3.97 5.24
N TRP A 49 8.94 4.06 4.28
CA TRP A 49 9.20 3.80 2.89
C TRP A 49 8.11 4.44 2.04
N SER A 50 8.48 5.04 0.90
CA SER A 50 7.50 5.59 -0.03
C SER A 50 8.00 5.50 -1.47
N ILE A 51 7.12 5.03 -2.35
CA ILE A 51 7.33 4.98 -3.80
C ILE A 51 6.17 5.64 -4.53
N GLU A 52 6.48 6.29 -5.64
CA GLU A 52 5.49 6.92 -6.52
C GLU A 52 5.79 6.56 -7.98
N ALA A 53 4.74 6.29 -8.75
CA ALA A 53 4.84 5.96 -10.15
C ALA A 53 5.33 7.17 -10.96
N GLU A 54 6.22 6.92 -11.91
CA GLU A 54 6.87 7.98 -12.66
C GLU A 54 5.92 8.66 -13.65
N GLY A 55 5.77 9.97 -13.45
CA GLY A 55 4.85 10.80 -14.20
C GLY A 55 3.38 10.58 -13.79
N ARG A 56 2.44 11.08 -14.60
CA ARG A 56 1.00 10.99 -14.28
C ARG A 56 0.37 9.63 -14.63
N ARG A 57 1.12 8.54 -14.49
CA ARG A 57 0.69 7.18 -14.89
C ARG A 57 0.70 6.25 -13.69
N CYS A 58 -0.32 5.42 -13.58
CA CYS A 58 -0.26 4.24 -12.70
C CYS A 58 0.40 3.07 -13.43
N VAL A 59 0.99 2.17 -12.66
CA VAL A 59 1.57 0.92 -13.14
C VAL A 59 0.73 -0.25 -12.64
N MET A 60 0.53 -1.24 -13.49
CA MET A 60 -0.26 -2.43 -13.18
C MET A 60 0.54 -3.42 -12.34
N LEU A 61 0.32 -3.43 -11.03
CA LEU A 61 1.03 -4.27 -10.06
C LEU A 61 0.09 -5.29 -9.42
N ARG A 62 0.60 -6.49 -9.18
CA ARG A 62 -0.07 -7.53 -8.39
C ARG A 62 0.37 -7.51 -6.93
N HIS A 63 1.66 -7.30 -6.74
CA HIS A 63 2.31 -7.23 -5.45
C HIS A 63 3.44 -6.21 -5.49
N VAL A 64 3.90 -5.81 -4.31
CA VAL A 64 5.09 -4.99 -4.09
C VAL A 64 5.85 -5.54 -2.90
N VAL A 65 7.15 -5.80 -3.08
CA VAL A 65 8.04 -6.17 -1.98
C VAL A 65 8.57 -4.89 -1.33
N TYR A 66 8.50 -4.82 -0.01
CA TYR A 66 8.99 -3.69 0.76
C TYR A 66 10.47 -3.42 0.48
N GLY A 67 10.80 -2.15 0.24
CA GLY A 67 12.14 -1.71 -0.13
C GLY A 67 12.56 -2.00 -1.58
N GLN A 68 11.75 -2.70 -2.37
CA GLN A 68 11.99 -2.86 -3.80
C GLN A 68 11.21 -1.82 -4.60
N THR A 69 11.90 -1.14 -5.51
CA THR A 69 11.25 -0.17 -6.42
C THR A 69 10.77 -0.90 -7.67
N PRO A 70 9.44 -1.01 -7.89
CA PRO A 70 8.93 -1.61 -9.12
C PRO A 70 9.34 -0.78 -10.34
N LEU A 71 9.40 -1.42 -11.51
CA LEU A 71 9.69 -0.70 -12.76
C LEU A 71 8.66 0.42 -12.99
N GLY A 72 9.15 1.62 -13.31
CA GLY A 72 8.32 2.80 -13.52
C GLY A 72 7.88 3.48 -12.23
N PHE A 73 8.56 3.23 -11.11
CA PHE A 73 8.44 4.00 -9.87
C PHE A 73 9.76 4.68 -9.53
N SER A 74 9.64 5.81 -8.85
CA SER A 74 10.71 6.49 -8.13
C SER A 74 10.53 6.31 -6.62
N VAL A 75 11.65 6.31 -5.90
CA VAL A 75 11.67 6.26 -4.43
C VAL A 75 11.61 7.67 -3.87
N LEU A 76 10.55 7.99 -3.13
CA LEU A 76 10.42 9.26 -2.41
C LEU A 76 11.06 9.19 -1.03
N THR A 77 10.98 8.03 -0.38
CA THR A 77 11.63 7.77 0.90
C THR A 77 12.23 6.37 0.88
N PRO A 78 13.56 6.22 1.05
CA PRO A 78 14.20 4.91 1.12
C PRO A 78 13.64 4.05 2.24
N ALA A 79 13.63 2.73 2.05
CA ALA A 79 13.12 1.82 3.06
C ALA A 79 14.02 1.81 4.30
N ALA A 80 13.41 2.05 5.46
CA ALA A 80 14.01 1.83 6.76
C ALA A 80 13.87 0.36 7.20
N SER A 81 14.70 -0.06 8.16
CA SER A 81 14.57 -1.40 8.73
C SER A 81 13.28 -1.55 9.52
N LEU A 82 12.56 -2.65 9.28
CA LEU A 82 11.43 -3.08 10.09
C LEU A 82 11.93 -3.80 11.34
N ARG A 83 11.09 -3.86 12.38
CA ARG A 83 11.42 -4.40 13.70
C ARG A 83 10.47 -5.54 14.06
N PRO A 84 10.95 -6.56 14.79
CA PRO A 84 10.08 -7.55 15.40
C PRO A 84 9.04 -6.90 16.30
N ASP A 85 7.84 -7.47 16.40
CA ASP A 85 6.72 -6.97 17.19
C ASP A 85 6.22 -5.57 16.79
N GLY A 86 6.68 -5.04 15.64
CA GLY A 86 6.30 -3.74 15.11
C GLY A 86 4.93 -3.73 14.44
N VAL A 87 4.22 -2.60 14.59
CA VAL A 87 2.94 -2.35 13.93
C VAL A 87 3.15 -1.31 12.83
N TYR A 88 2.66 -1.61 11.64
CA TYR A 88 2.93 -0.84 10.44
C TYR A 88 1.65 -0.56 9.67
N GLU A 89 1.62 0.57 8.99
CA GLU A 89 0.48 1.00 8.19
C GLU A 89 0.92 1.13 6.74
N ALA A 90 0.24 0.43 5.83
CA ALA A 90 0.44 0.60 4.40
C ALA A 90 -0.73 1.39 3.83
N VAL A 91 -0.42 2.49 3.16
CA VAL A 91 -1.37 3.34 2.45
C VAL A 91 -1.01 3.30 0.97
N GLY A 92 -1.99 3.03 0.12
CA GLY A 92 -1.80 3.02 -1.32
C GLY A 92 -2.90 3.77 -2.05
N GLY A 93 -2.58 4.21 -3.26
CA GLY A 93 -3.49 4.96 -4.11
C GLY A 93 -3.28 4.65 -5.58
N GLY A 94 -4.34 4.81 -6.36
CA GLY A 94 -4.28 4.53 -7.78
C GLY A 94 -5.58 4.80 -8.52
N SER A 95 -5.78 4.08 -9.63
CA SER A 95 -7.02 4.15 -10.40
C SER A 95 -7.54 2.76 -10.76
N THR A 96 -8.87 2.60 -10.78
CA THR A 96 -9.49 1.37 -11.25
C THR A 96 -9.19 1.15 -12.74
N THR A 97 -9.24 -0.09 -13.17
CA THR A 97 -8.84 -0.51 -14.52
C THR A 97 -10.02 -0.61 -15.48
N HIS A 98 -11.20 -0.11 -15.10
CA HIS A 98 -12.40 -0.26 -15.92
C HIS A 98 -12.28 0.58 -17.20
N PRO A 99 -12.52 0.01 -18.40
CA PRO A 99 -12.24 0.67 -19.68
C PRO A 99 -12.99 1.99 -19.89
N LEU A 100 -14.19 2.11 -19.32
CA LEU A 100 -15.10 3.24 -19.51
C LEU A 100 -15.08 4.25 -18.36
N SER A 101 -14.47 3.90 -17.22
CA SER A 101 -14.51 4.71 -16.00
C SER A 101 -13.29 4.45 -15.14
N LYS A 102 -12.31 5.36 -15.18
CA LYS A 102 -11.19 5.35 -14.25
C LYS A 102 -11.62 6.08 -12.98
N ILE A 103 -11.83 5.32 -11.92
CA ILE A 103 -12.20 5.85 -10.61
C ILE A 103 -10.95 5.80 -9.73
N PRO A 104 -10.59 6.86 -9.00
CA PRO A 104 -9.49 6.78 -8.05
C PRO A 104 -9.79 5.72 -6.99
N TRP A 105 -8.80 4.96 -6.57
CA TRP A 105 -8.92 4.08 -5.41
C TRP A 105 -7.94 4.47 -4.32
N ARG A 106 -8.34 4.19 -3.08
CA ARG A 106 -7.53 4.32 -1.87
C ARG A 106 -7.54 2.98 -1.16
N GLY A 107 -6.39 2.59 -0.62
CA GLY A 107 -6.28 1.42 0.24
C GLY A 107 -5.48 1.79 1.48
N TYR A 108 -5.87 1.23 2.61
CA TYR A 108 -5.13 1.28 3.86
C TYR A 108 -5.31 -0.04 4.60
N ALA A 109 -4.23 -0.49 5.20
CA ALA A 109 -4.23 -1.63 6.11
C ALA A 109 -3.14 -1.45 7.17
N ARG A 110 -3.47 -1.84 8.40
CA ARG A 110 -2.54 -1.91 9.52
C ARG A 110 -2.17 -3.36 9.78
N PHE A 111 -0.87 -3.63 9.92
CA PHE A 111 -0.31 -4.96 10.12
C PHE A 111 0.55 -4.99 11.38
N HIS A 112 0.53 -6.11 12.10
CA HIS A 112 1.44 -6.40 13.22
C HIS A 112 2.31 -7.59 12.84
N PHE A 113 3.63 -7.43 12.91
CA PHE A 113 4.55 -8.57 12.77
C PHE A 113 4.82 -9.19 14.13
N ARG A 114 4.32 -10.39 14.40
CA ARG A 114 4.49 -11.08 15.69
C ARG A 114 4.65 -12.58 15.47
N ASP A 115 5.48 -13.21 16.29
CA ASP A 115 5.74 -14.66 16.24
C ASP A 115 6.25 -15.15 14.86
N GLY A 116 6.92 -14.27 14.11
CA GLY A 116 7.43 -14.58 12.76
C GLY A 116 6.43 -14.42 11.63
N GLU A 117 5.21 -13.94 11.91
CA GLU A 117 4.13 -13.81 10.93
C GLU A 117 3.54 -12.39 10.91
N TRP A 118 3.05 -12.00 9.73
CA TRP A 118 2.27 -10.77 9.56
C TRP A 118 0.80 -11.03 9.86
N ARG A 119 0.21 -10.22 10.74
CA ARG A 119 -1.21 -10.27 11.07
C ARG A 119 -1.89 -8.95 10.72
N LEU A 120 -3.00 -9.04 10.00
CA LEU A 120 -3.84 -7.90 9.71
C LEU A 120 -4.57 -7.46 10.99
N VAL A 121 -4.47 -6.17 11.33
CA VAL A 121 -5.08 -5.57 12.52
C VAL A 121 -6.32 -4.76 12.14
N GLU A 122 -6.24 -4.00 11.05
CA GLU A 122 -7.30 -3.08 10.61
C GLU A 122 -7.21 -2.89 9.09
N THR A 123 -8.36 -2.72 8.42
CA THR A 123 -8.43 -2.29 7.02
C THR A 123 -9.32 -1.07 6.85
N VAL A 124 -9.27 -0.44 5.68
CA VAL A 124 -10.20 0.63 5.28
C VAL A 124 -11.68 0.25 5.43
N ALA A 125 -12.03 -1.04 5.33
CA ALA A 125 -13.42 -1.47 5.54
C ALA A 125 -13.88 -1.34 7.00
N ASP A 126 -12.93 -1.21 7.94
CA ASP A 126 -13.16 -1.10 9.39
C ASP A 126 -13.02 0.34 9.91
N ALA A 127 -12.63 1.29 9.05
CA ALA A 127 -12.53 2.71 9.41
C ALA A 127 -13.95 3.34 9.44
N PRO A 128 -14.36 3.98 10.55
CA PRO A 128 -15.70 4.54 10.74
C PRO A 128 -16.06 5.69 9.79
#